data_AF-A0A2D8EIH9-F1
#
_entry.id   AF-A0A2D8EIH9-F1
#
_cell.length_a   1.000
_cell.length_b   1.000
_cell.length_c   1.000
_cell.angle_alpha   90.00
_cell.angle_beta   90.00
_cell.angle_gamma   90.00
#
_symmetry.space_group_name_H-M   'P 1'
#
loop_
_entity.id
_entity.type
_entity.pdbx_description
1 polymer ?
#
loop_
_entity_poly.entity_id
_entity_poly.type
_entity_poly.pdbx_seq_one_letter_code
_entity_poly.pdbx_strand_id
1 'polypeptide(L)' 'MKTVWVVVMVTAVSPFNYNVSPLTDADTVEQCHQKAVQIDRDIKRDDNQEMLCIKVDWE' A
#
# COMPACT_ATOMS: atom_id res chain seq x y z
N MET A 1 -15.33 -2.72 -15.04
CA MET A 1 -14.94 -2.78 -13.62
C MET A 1 -13.95 -3.92 -13.42
N LYS A 2 -12.66 -3.58 -13.45
CA LYS A 2 -11.59 -4.51 -13.07
C LYS A 2 -11.24 -4.19 -11.61
N THR A 3 -11.33 -5.18 -10.74
CA THR A 3 -10.82 -5.05 -9.38
C THR A 3 -9.33 -5.37 -9.41
N VAL A 4 -8.53 -4.50 -8.80
CA VAL A 4 -7.08 -4.74 -8.56
C VAL A 4 -6.77 -4.48 -7.09
N TRP A 5 -5.74 -5.14 -6.58
CA TRP A 5 -5.17 -4.85 -5.27
C TRP A 5 -3.97 -3.94 -5.44
N VAL A 6 -3.77 -3.00 -4.52
CA VAL A 6 -2.64 -2.06 -4.59
C VAL A 6 -1.97 -2.00 -3.24
N VAL A 7 -0.65 -2.18 -3.22
CA VAL A 7 0.20 -1.85 -2.07
C VAL A 7 0.33 -0.34 -2.03
N VAL A 8 -0.08 0.28 -0.92
CA VAL A 8 0.05 1.71 -0.68
C VAL A 8 0.89 1.95 0.56
N MET A 9 1.67 3.03 0.54
CA MET A 9 2.29 3.62 1.72
C MET A 9 1.40 4.73 2.24
N VAL A 10 0.97 4.62 3.49
CA VAL A 10 0.26 5.68 4.21
C VAL A 10 1.25 6.39 5.12
N THR A 11 1.38 7.70 4.96
CA THR A 11 2.21 8.55 5.84
C THR A 11 1.30 9.47 6.65
N ALA A 12 1.37 9.37 7.98
CA ALA A 12 0.63 10.27 8.86
C ALA A 12 1.30 11.65 8.90
N VAL A 13 0.58 12.69 8.46
CA VAL A 13 1.02 14.09 8.50
C VAL A 13 0.48 14.77 9.76
N SER A 14 -0.75 14.44 10.15
CA SER A 14 -1.39 14.86 11.41
C SER A 14 -2.45 13.82 11.83
N PRO A 15 -3.08 13.90 13.03
CA PRO A 15 -4.02 12.89 13.51
C PRO A 15 -5.19 12.55 12.58
N PHE A 16 -5.54 13.44 11.64
CA PHE A 16 -6.62 13.24 10.66
C PHE A 16 -6.19 13.57 9.23
N ASN A 17 -4.89 13.67 8.97
CA ASN A 17 -4.35 13.97 7.66
C ASN A 17 -3.27 12.97 7.28
N TYR A 18 -3.46 12.31 6.15
CA TYR A 18 -2.63 11.22 5.68
C TYR A 18 -2.32 11.40 4.19
N ASN A 19 -1.07 11.17 3.83
CA ASN A 19 -0.67 11.03 2.42
C ASN A 19 -0.68 9.55 2.05
N VAL A 20 -1.26 9.22 0.91
CA VAL A 20 -1.32 7.85 0.39
C VAL A 20 -0.55 7.79 -0.93
N SER A 21 0.50 7.00 -0.96
CA SER A 21 1.35 6.81 -2.14
C SER A 21 1.21 5.38 -2.66
N PRO A 22 0.72 5.15 -3.89
CA PRO A 22 0.71 3.81 -4.48
C PRO A 22 2.12 3.35 -4.80
N LEU A 23 2.41 2.08 -4.52
CA LEU A 23 3.73 1.48 -4.74
C LEU A 23 3.71 0.45 -5.87
N THR A 24 2.76 -0.49 -5.84
CA THR A 24 2.61 -1.53 -6.88
C THR A 24 1.21 -2.14 -6.82
N ASP A 25 0.71 -2.64 -7.96
CA ASP A 25 -0.55 -3.36 -8.08
C ASP A 25 -0.35 -4.89 -7.96
N ALA A 26 -1.45 -5.62 -7.75
CA ALA A 26 -1.50 -7.07 -7.67
C ALA A 26 -2.90 -7.58 -8.07
N ASP A 27 -2.98 -8.80 -8.60
CA ASP A 27 -4.25 -9.37 -9.04
C ASP A 27 -5.02 -10.03 -7.86
N THR A 28 -4.32 -10.45 -6.81
CA THR A 28 -4.93 -11.03 -5.59
C THR A 28 -4.41 -10.39 -4.31
N VAL A 29 -5.14 -10.58 -3.21
CA VAL A 29 -4.76 -10.07 -1.89
C VAL A 29 -3.47 -10.74 -1.38
N GLU A 30 -3.29 -12.03 -1.64
CA GLU A 30 -2.09 -12.79 -1.26
C GLU A 30 -0.85 -12.26 -2.00
N GLN A 31 -0.98 -12.00 -3.30
CA GLN A 31 0.09 -11.38 -4.08
C GLN A 31 0.42 -9.97 -3.56
N CYS A 32 -0.60 -9.19 -3.20
CA CYS A 32 -0.39 -7.87 -2.60
C CYS A 32 0.42 -7.97 -1.30
N HIS A 33 0.05 -8.87 -0.39
CA HIS A 33 0.78 -9.08 0.86
C HIS A 33 2.22 -9.55 0.63
N GLN A 34 2.43 -10.47 -0.32
CA GLN A 34 3.78 -10.92 -0.68
C GLN A 34 4.65 -9.76 -1.19
N LYS A 35 4.10 -8.91 -2.07
CA LYS A 35 4.79 -7.72 -2.58
C LYS A 35 5.06 -6.71 -1.47
N ALA A 36 4.12 -6.49 -0.55
CA ALA A 36 4.31 -5.60 0.60
C ALA A 36 5.49 -6.05 1.47
N VAL A 37 5.60 -7.35 1.77
CA VAL A 37 6.74 -7.91 2.52
C VAL A 37 8.07 -7.75 1.78
N GLN A 38 8.07 -7.90 0.46
CA GLN A 38 9.27 -7.66 -0.36
C GLN A 38 9.70 -6.20 -0.28
N ILE A 39 8.77 -5.27 -0.49
CA ILE A 39 9.04 -3.83 -0.43
C ILE A 39 9.52 -3.40 0.96
N ASP A 40 8.91 -3.92 2.03
CA ASP A 40 9.28 -3.60 3.43
C ASP A 40 10.74 -3.94 3.75
N ARG A 41 11.32 -4.94 3.07
CA ARG A 41 12.73 -5.29 3.19
C ARG A 41 13.66 -4.32 2.44
N ASP A 42 13.15 -3.67 1.40
CA ASP A 42 13.92 -2.82 0.49
C ASP A 42 13.86 -1.33 0.88
N ILE A 43 12.90 -0.93 1.71
CA ILE A 43 12.72 0.46 2.14
C ILE A 43 13.04 0.65 3.63
N LYS A 44 13.65 1.78 3.97
CA LYS A 44 13.63 2.27 5.35
C LYS A 44 12.37 3.08 5.56
N ARG A 45 11.52 2.64 6.48
CA ARG A 45 10.33 3.39 6.87
C ARG A 45 10.62 4.29 8.06
N ASP A 46 9.91 5.40 8.10
CA ASP A 46 9.80 6.23 9.30
C ASP A 46 8.66 5.71 10.21
N ASP A 47 8.70 6.03 11.49
CA ASP A 47 7.72 5.54 12.50
C ASP A 47 6.27 6.01 12.22
N ASN A 48 6.09 7.02 11.36
CA ASN A 48 4.78 7.54 10.97
C ASN A 48 4.26 6.97 9.64
N GLN A 49 4.88 5.90 9.14
CA GLN A 49 4.55 5.25 7.87
C GLN A 49 4.02 3.84 8.09
N GLU A 50 2.96 3.50 7.35
CA GLU A 50 2.37 2.16 7.35
C GLU A 50 2.04 1.70 5.93
N MET A 51 2.39 0.45 5.61
CA MET A 51 2.04 -0.17 4.33
C MET A 51 0.74 -0.96 4.43
N LEU A 52 -0.16 -0.75 3.47
CA LEU A 52 -1.45 -1.42 3.42
C LEU A 52 -1.72 -2.00 2.03
N CYS A 53 -2.47 -3.09 2.00
CA CYS A 53 -3.06 -3.63 0.79
C CYS A 53 -4.50 -3.16 0.69
N ILE A 54 -4.82 -2.37 -0.33
CA ILE A 54 -6.17 -1.86 -0.57
C ILE A 54 -6.76 -2.46 -1.84
N LYS A 55 -8.05 -2.74 -1.81
CA LYS A 55 -8.83 -3.14 -2.99
C LYS A 55 -9.25 -1.86 -3.72
N VAL A 56 -8.94 -1.78 -5.01
CA VAL A 56 -9.31 -0.65 -5.89
C VAL A 56 -10.22 -1.17 -6.98
N ASP A 57 -11.43 -0.62 -7.05
CA ASP A 57 -12.35 -0.87 -8.14
C ASP A 57 -12.10 0.19 -9.22
N TRP A 58 -11.51 -0.24 -10.34
CA TRP A 58 -11.15 0.64 -11.47
C TRP A 58 -12.25 0.58 -12.55
N GLU A 59 -12.68 1.76 -13.01
CA GLU A 59 -13.68 1.93 -14.09
C GLU A 59 -13.10 1.63 -15.48
#